data_AF-A0A2V7GRM7-F1
#
_entry.id   AF-A0A2V7GRM7-F1
#
_cell.length_a   1.000
_cell.length_b   1.000
_cell.length_c   1.000
_cell.angle_alpha   90.00
_cell.angle_beta   90.00
_cell.angle_gamma   90.00
#
_symmetry.space_group_name_H-M   'P 1'
#
loop_
_entity.id
_entity.type
_entity.pdbx_description
1 polymer ?
#
loop_
_entity_poly.entity_id
_entity_poly.type
_entity_poly.pdbx_seq_one_letter_code
_entity_poly.pdbx_strand_id
1 'polypeptide(L)'
;MAMTEEQLAHLVINWVRSHLRSGHSRNGHGEVSADTDLIATGLVDSLGLIDLIAFIEEQSGRTIDLRDVDPSEFCVVKGLCRIATRNGQQ
;
A
#
# COMPACT_ATOMS: atom_id res chain seq x y z
N MET A 1 19.47 7.19 -0.22
CA MET A 1 19.02 6.81 -1.58
C MET A 1 17.52 6.94 -1.59
N ALA A 2 16.92 7.62 -2.59
CA ALA A 2 15.46 7.73 -2.67
C ALA A 2 14.86 6.36 -3.06
N MET A 3 13.84 5.89 -2.35
CA MET A 3 13.09 4.70 -2.75
C MET A 3 12.36 4.94 -4.07
N THR A 4 12.40 3.96 -4.97
CA THR A 4 11.67 3.98 -6.26
C THR A 4 10.28 3.38 -6.12
N GLU A 5 9.38 3.67 -7.06
CA GLU A 5 8.03 3.09 -7.11
C GLU A 5 8.06 1.55 -7.10
N GLU A 6 9.01 0.94 -7.81
CA GLU A 6 9.15 -0.52 -7.87
C GLU A 6 9.52 -1.14 -6.51
N GLN A 7 10.38 -0.46 -5.74
CA GLN A 7 10.76 -0.91 -4.40
C GLN A 7 9.59 -0.79 -3.41
N LEU A 8 8.86 0.33 -3.52
CA LEU A 8 7.63 0.57 -2.77
C LEU A 8 6.58 -0.49 -3.08
N ALA A 9 6.33 -0.78 -4.36
CA ALA A 9 5.36 -1.80 -4.77
C ALA A 9 5.72 -3.17 -4.20
N HIS A 10 7.00 -3.58 -4.26
CA HIS A 10 7.44 -4.83 -3.66
C HIS A 10 7.23 -4.86 -2.14
N LEU A 11 7.49 -3.77 -1.43
CA LEU A 11 7.26 -3.69 0.01
C LEU A 11 5.78 -3.79 0.36
N VAL A 12 4.92 -3.08 -0.37
CA VAL A 12 3.47 -3.14 -0.19
C VAL A 12 2.97 -4.57 -0.42
N ILE A 13 3.36 -5.20 -1.54
CA ILE A 13 2.98 -6.59 -1.84
C ILE A 13 3.47 -7.53 -0.74
N ASN A 14 4.71 -7.35 -0.26
CA ASN A 14 5.26 -8.18 0.82
C ASN A 14 4.49 -7.99 2.14
N TRP A 15 4.20 -6.74 2.49
CA TRP A 15 3.43 -6.38 3.68
C TRP A 15 2.04 -6.99 3.62
N VAL A 16 1.32 -6.85 2.50
CA VAL A 16 -0.03 -7.42 2.31
C VAL A 16 0.02 -8.94 2.48
N ARG A 17 1.00 -9.63 1.89
CA ARG A 17 1.20 -11.09 2.07
C ARG A 17 1.54 -11.49 3.51
N SER A 18 2.22 -10.64 4.25
CA SER A 18 2.50 -10.85 5.66
C SER A 18 1.24 -10.66 6.51
N HIS A 19 0.50 -9.58 6.25
CA HIS A 19 -0.75 -9.24 6.92
C HIS A 19 -1.83 -10.31 6.69
N LEU A 20 -1.96 -10.83 5.47
CA LEU A 20 -2.85 -11.94 5.13
C LEU A 20 -2.58 -13.23 5.91
N ARG A 21 -1.31 -13.49 6.28
CA ARG A 21 -0.95 -14.65 7.12
C ARG A 21 -1.30 -14.45 8.59
N SER A 22 -1.38 -13.20 9.03
CA SER A 22 -1.73 -12.82 10.40
C SER A 22 -3.26 -12.67 10.58
N GLY A 23 -3.96 -12.23 9.53
CA GLY A 23 -5.40 -12.10 9.47
C GLY A 23 -6.13 -13.38 9.08
N HIS A 24 -7.41 -13.46 9.40
CA HIS A 24 -8.30 -14.61 9.19
C HIS A 24 -8.50 -15.06 7.72
N SER A 25 -7.85 -14.41 6.74
CA SER A 25 -8.06 -14.63 5.31
C SER A 25 -7.29 -15.85 4.81
N ARG A 26 -7.90 -17.02 4.95
CA ARG A 26 -7.35 -18.32 4.55
C ARG A 26 -7.19 -18.51 3.02
N ASN A 27 -7.56 -17.52 2.20
CA ASN A 27 -7.71 -17.67 0.74
C ASN A 27 -6.77 -16.77 -0.12
N GLY A 28 -5.75 -16.16 0.48
CA GLY A 28 -4.91 -15.15 -0.19
C GLY A 28 -3.67 -15.69 -0.90
N HIS A 29 -3.83 -16.58 -1.88
CA HIS A 29 -2.78 -16.84 -2.89
C HIS A 29 -3.14 -16.18 -4.24
N GLY A 30 -4.03 -15.17 -4.20
CA GLY A 30 -4.30 -14.31 -5.34
C GLY A 30 -3.08 -13.48 -5.68
N GLU A 31 -2.75 -13.42 -6.96
CA GLU A 31 -1.65 -12.61 -7.50
C GLU A 31 -1.92 -11.12 -7.23
N VAL A 32 -1.48 -10.63 -6.06
CA VAL A 32 -1.52 -9.19 -5.74
C VAL A 32 -0.60 -8.47 -6.70
N SER A 33 -1.17 -7.68 -7.59
CA SER A 33 -0.47 -6.85 -8.56
C SER A 33 -0.57 -5.38 -8.18
N ALA A 34 0.26 -4.54 -8.81
CA ALA A 34 0.26 -3.11 -8.55
C ALA A 34 -1.11 -2.46 -8.83
N ASP A 35 -1.86 -2.95 -9.82
CA ASP A 35 -3.18 -2.43 -10.18
C ASP A 35 -4.33 -3.12 -9.40
N THR A 36 -4.02 -3.95 -8.40
CA THR A 36 -5.01 -4.61 -7.55
C THR A 36 -5.49 -3.67 -6.45
N ASP A 37 -6.82 -3.56 -6.33
CA ASP A 37 -7.47 -2.83 -5.25
C ASP A 37 -7.55 -3.70 -3.99
N LEU A 38 -6.80 -3.32 -2.96
CA LEU A 38 -6.59 -4.12 -1.75
C LEU A 38 -7.84 -4.22 -0.88
N ILE A 39 -8.63 -3.15 -0.85
CA ILE A 39 -9.88 -3.10 -0.07
C ILE A 39 -10.99 -3.82 -0.82
N ALA A 40 -11.16 -3.55 -2.12
CA ALA A 40 -12.23 -4.18 -2.91
C ALA A 40 -12.03 -5.69 -3.06
N THR A 41 -10.79 -6.16 -3.08
CA THR A 41 -10.47 -7.60 -3.08
C THR A 41 -10.59 -8.26 -1.70
N GLY A 42 -10.76 -7.47 -0.63
CA GLY A 42 -10.77 -7.96 0.74
C GLY A 42 -9.42 -8.52 1.21
N LEU A 43 -8.32 -8.11 0.57
CA LEU A 43 -6.97 -8.46 1.00
C LEU A 43 -6.55 -7.65 2.22
N VAL A 44 -7.05 -6.42 2.31
CA VAL A 44 -6.78 -5.48 3.38
C VAL A 44 -8.11 -4.87 3.81
N ASP A 45 -8.33 -4.74 5.12
CA ASP A 45 -9.46 -4.00 5.67
C ASP A 45 -9.13 -2.50 5.79
N SER A 46 -10.14 -1.65 5.99
CA SER A 46 -9.94 -0.21 6.15
C SER A 46 -8.89 0.16 7.22
N LEU A 47 -8.80 -0.62 8.31
CA LEU A 47 -7.76 -0.46 9.34
C LEU A 47 -6.38 -0.92 8.88
N GLY A 48 -6.29 -2.05 8.18
CA GLY A 48 -5.03 -2.55 7.65
C GLY A 48 -4.43 -1.62 6.61
N LEU A 49 -5.26 -0.85 5.92
CA LEU A 49 -4.80 0.17 4.99
C LEU A 49 -4.07 1.30 5.70
N ILE A 50 -4.59 1.78 6.83
CA ILE A 50 -3.93 2.80 7.66
C ILE A 50 -2.57 2.29 8.17
N ASP A 51 -2.51 1.02 8.59
CA ASP A 51 -1.27 0.38 9.03
C ASP A 51 -0.25 0.25 7.88
N LEU A 52 -0.73 -0.07 6.67
CA LEU A 52 0.07 -0.10 5.45
C LEU A 52 0.62 1.29 5.09
N ILE A 53 -0.20 2.34 5.18
CA ILE A 53 0.22 3.72 4.94
C ILE A 53 1.33 4.10 5.91
N ALA A 54 1.11 3.89 7.21
CA ALA A 54 2.11 4.18 8.24
C ALA A 54 3.41 3.40 7.98
N PHE A 55 3.32 2.12 7.64
CA PHE A 55 4.49 1.31 7.27
C PHE A 55 5.26 1.91 6.09
N ILE A 56 4.57 2.37 5.05
CA ILE A 56 5.21 3.00 3.90
C ILE A 56 5.88 4.31 4.29
N GLU A 57 5.22 5.11 5.13
CA GLU A 57 5.77 6.37 5.63
C GLU A 57 7.07 6.14 6.42
N GLU A 58 7.09 5.12 7.28
CA GLU A 58 8.29 4.70 8.02
C GLU A 58 9.40 4.22 7.09
N GLN A 59 9.08 3.38 6.11
CA GLN A 59 10.06 2.84 5.17
C GLN A 59 10.63 3.91 4.23
N SER A 60 9.77 4.80 3.74
CA SER A 60 10.16 5.87 2.81
C SER A 60 10.73 7.08 3.52
N GLY A 61 10.49 7.22 4.83
CA GLY A 61 10.81 8.40 5.62
C GLY A 61 10.03 9.64 5.19
N ARG A 62 8.83 9.46 4.63
CA ARG A 62 8.00 10.53 4.03
C ARG A 62 6.59 10.45 4.56
N THR A 63 5.96 11.59 4.78
CA THR A 63 4.55 11.65 5.14
C THR A 63 3.67 11.54 3.89
N ILE A 64 2.74 10.60 3.88
CA ILE A 64 1.75 10.42 2.82
C ILE A 64 0.53 11.26 3.20
N ASP A 65 0.28 12.34 2.45
CA ASP A 65 -0.94 13.12 2.64
C ASP A 65 -2.08 12.51 1.83
N LEU A 66 -3.12 12.04 2.54
CA LEU A 66 -4.31 11.43 1.95
C LEU A 66 -5.52 12.37 2.01
N ARG A 67 -5.38 13.61 2.51
CA ARG A 67 -6.53 14.51 2.70
C ARG A 67 -7.16 14.95 1.38
N ASP A 68 -6.36 15.02 0.33
CA ASP A 68 -6.79 15.40 -1.04
C ASP A 68 -6.83 14.19 -2.00
N VAL A 69 -6.57 12.98 -1.50
CA VAL A 69 -6.48 11.78 -2.31
C VAL A 69 -7.80 11.02 -2.23
N ASP A 70 -8.33 10.63 -3.38
CA ASP A 70 -9.53 9.81 -3.46
C ASP A 70 -9.26 8.41 -2.86
N PRO A 71 -10.17 7.84 -2.06
CA PRO A 71 -10.03 6.48 -1.54
C PRO A 71 -9.76 5.44 -2.61
N SER A 72 -10.33 5.63 -3.80
CA SER A 72 -10.10 4.74 -4.94
C SER A 72 -8.63 4.74 -5.41
N GLU A 73 -7.89 5.84 -5.22
CA GLU A 73 -6.47 5.92 -5.60
C GLU A 73 -5.57 5.29 -4.53
N PHE A 74 -5.84 5.48 -3.23
CA PHE A 74 -4.99 4.90 -2.19
C PHE A 74 -5.34 3.45 -1.83
N CYS A 75 -6.50 2.93 -2.25
CA CYS A 75 -6.83 1.51 -2.10
C CYS A 75 -6.08 0.60 -3.09
N VAL A 76 -5.47 1.17 -4.14
CA VAL A 76 -4.68 0.45 -5.15
C VAL A 76 -3.19 0.58 -4.86
N VAL A 77 -2.45 -0.53 -4.90
CA VAL A 77 -0.99 -0.58 -4.59
C VAL A 77 -0.20 0.47 -5.39
N LYS A 78 -0.49 0.59 -6.68
CA LYS A 78 0.15 1.55 -7.60
C LYS A 78 -0.20 2.99 -7.27
N GLY A 79 -1.44 3.27 -6.91
CA GLY A 79 -1.83 4.63 -6.49
C GLY A 79 -1.14 5.02 -5.19
N LEU A 80 -1.06 4.10 -4.23
CA LEU A 80 -0.31 4.28 -2.99
C LEU A 80 1.19 4.55 -3.24
N CYS A 81 1.83 3.76 -4.11
CA CYS A 81 3.23 3.98 -4.53
C CYS A 81 3.42 5.36 -5.16
N ARG A 82 2.50 5.74 -6.06
CA ARG A 82 2.53 7.01 -6.77
C ARG A 82 2.41 8.21 -5.83
N ILE A 83 1.55 8.12 -4.81
CA ILE A 83 1.39 9.19 -3.81
C ILE A 83 2.67 9.32 -2.99
N ALA A 84 3.24 8.20 -2.54
CA ALA A 84 4.47 8.17 -1.75
C ALA A 84 5.70 8.70 -2.52
N THR A 85 5.81 8.44 -3.83
CA THR A 85 6.89 9.01 -4.65
C THR A 85 6.67 10.45 -5.04
N ARG A 86 5.42 10.87 -5.31
CA ARG A 86 5.07 12.24 -5.72
C ARG A 86 5.33 13.27 -4.61
N ASN A 87 5.16 12.89 -3.34
CA ASN A 87 5.43 13.77 -2.18
C ASN A 87 6.93 14.06 -1.94
N GLY A 88 7.84 13.58 -2.81
CA GLY A 88 9.28 13.89 -2.74
C GLY A 88 9.75 15.12 -3.52
N GLN A 89 8.85 15.95 -4.05
CA GLN A 89 9.18 17.07 -4.96
C GLN A 89 8.65 18.46 -4.55
N GLN A 90 8.34 18.72 -3.28
CA GLN A 90 8.06 20.09 -2.81
C GLN A 90 9.08 20.61 -1.81
#